data_AF-V2G532-F1
#
_entry.id   AF-V2G532-F1
#
_cell.length_a   1.000
_cell.length_b   1.000
_cell.length_c   1.000
_cell.angle_alpha   90.00
_cell.angle_beta   90.00
_cell.angle_gamma   90.00
#
_symmetry.space_group_name_H-M   'P 1'
#
loop_
_entity.id
_entity.type
_entity.pdbx_description
1 polymer ?
#
loop_
_entity_poly.entity_id
_entity_poly.type
_entity_poly.pdbx_seq_one_letter_code
_entity_poly.pdbx_strand_id
1 'polypeptide(L)'
;MQIRYRMLVFKMSRLASQNKLTAVQEIGFATELAELVVKEGIAERVVQELFDDDHPQLRRIAVNAIRRTGRFDVPGLQAALLRRLSDAEPWLRHDAVWVIQEAAMDGGLVRAGLRRLAGTVQLPQDAVRAKSNPGDALLQAQVRARQALDALLKKDAQAALAALRATLATFAALNQEPYGTGTVGQMNLARRELQRRMAKRALSSSTRLTFRRVEGPDGKAAFAETASTARSGQTSDDAAGDPS
;
A
#
# COMPACT_ATOMS: atom_id res chain seq x y z
N MET A 1 -26.78 -13.45 17.59
CA MET A 1 -25.30 -13.56 17.55
C MET A 1 -24.56 -12.31 18.05
N GLN A 2 -25.08 -11.08 17.90
CA GLN A 2 -24.40 -9.83 18.34
C GLN A 2 -24.11 -9.70 19.85
N ILE A 3 -24.66 -10.55 20.72
CA ILE A 3 -24.53 -10.42 22.18
C ILE A 3 -23.12 -10.80 22.64
N ARG A 4 -22.50 -11.84 22.08
CA ARG A 4 -21.15 -12.28 22.48
C ARG A 4 -20.09 -11.22 22.17
N TYR A 5 -20.12 -10.68 20.96
CA TYR A 5 -19.26 -9.57 20.57
C TYR A 5 -19.43 -8.36 21.49
N ARG A 6 -20.67 -7.92 21.73
CA ARG A 6 -20.95 -6.78 22.62
C ARG A 6 -20.47 -7.01 24.05
N MET A 7 -20.68 -8.21 24.60
CA MET A 7 -20.19 -8.57 25.93
C MET A 7 -18.66 -8.55 26.00
N LEU A 8 -17.98 -9.03 24.94
CA LEU A 8 -16.52 -9.03 24.85
C LEU A 8 -15.98 -7.59 24.81
N VAL A 9 -16.52 -6.75 23.92
CA VAL A 9 -16.15 -5.34 23.81
C VAL A 9 -16.43 -4.58 25.11
N PHE A 10 -17.57 -4.85 25.76
CA PHE A 10 -17.88 -4.27 27.07
C PHE A 10 -16.88 -4.69 28.15
N LYS A 11 -16.49 -5.97 28.21
CA LYS A 11 -15.49 -6.46 29.16
C LYS A 11 -14.12 -5.82 28.91
N MET A 12 -13.70 -5.75 27.64
CA MET A 12 -12.44 -5.13 27.24
C MET A 12 -12.40 -3.64 27.61
N SER A 13 -13.43 -2.87 27.21
CA SER A 13 -13.53 -1.43 27.52
C SER A 13 -13.60 -1.14 29.02
N ARG A 14 -14.32 -1.96 29.79
CA ARG A 14 -14.36 -1.85 31.25
C ARG A 14 -12.99 -2.08 31.89
N LEU A 15 -12.20 -3.04 31.42
CA LEU A 15 -10.87 -3.30 31.97
C LEU A 15 -9.85 -2.24 31.52
N ALA A 16 -9.94 -1.80 30.27
CA ALA A 16 -9.11 -0.75 29.70
C ALA A 16 -9.33 0.58 30.43
N SER A 17 -10.59 1.02 30.60
CA SER A 17 -10.93 2.25 31.35
C SER A 17 -10.47 2.24 32.81
N GLN A 18 -10.29 1.06 33.40
CA GLN A 18 -9.77 0.91 34.77
C GLN A 18 -8.24 0.81 34.83
N ASN A 19 -7.52 0.87 33.70
CA ASN A 19 -6.09 0.59 33.58
C ASN A 19 -5.68 -0.77 34.20
N LYS A 20 -6.59 -1.74 34.23
CA LYS A 20 -6.36 -3.09 34.80
C LYS A 20 -6.03 -4.13 33.74
N LEU A 21 -6.02 -3.72 32.48
CA LEU A 21 -5.77 -4.60 31.36
C LEU A 21 -4.27 -4.93 31.28
N THR A 22 -3.91 -6.19 31.52
CA THR A 22 -2.53 -6.65 31.40
C THR A 22 -2.20 -7.09 29.98
N ALA A 23 -0.91 -7.12 29.62
CA ALA A 23 -0.48 -7.60 28.30
C ALA A 23 -0.93 -9.04 27.98
N VAL A 24 -1.01 -9.91 29.00
CA VAL A 24 -1.51 -11.28 28.84
C VAL A 24 -3.01 -11.27 28.52
N GLN A 25 -3.78 -10.39 29.16
CA GLN A 25 -5.20 -10.22 28.88
C GLN A 25 -5.44 -9.61 27.49
N GLU A 26 -4.61 -8.66 27.05
CA GLU A 26 -4.65 -8.14 25.67
C GLU A 26 -4.54 -9.28 24.65
N ILE A 27 -3.58 -10.19 24.85
CA ILE A 27 -3.38 -11.37 24.01
C ILE A 27 -4.58 -12.32 24.06
N GLY A 28 -5.11 -12.56 25.26
CA GLY A 28 -6.30 -13.40 25.45
C GLY A 28 -7.51 -12.85 24.69
N PHE A 29 -7.84 -11.57 24.91
CA PHE A 29 -8.94 -10.90 24.22
C PHE A 29 -8.75 -10.83 22.71
N ALA A 30 -7.52 -10.61 22.23
CA ALA A 30 -7.24 -10.65 20.79
C ALA A 30 -7.51 -12.03 20.19
N THR A 31 -7.28 -13.11 20.95
CA THR A 31 -7.57 -14.48 20.52
C THR A 31 -9.07 -14.75 20.52
N GLU A 32 -9.77 -14.41 21.60
CA GLU A 32 -11.23 -14.53 21.69
C GLU A 32 -11.93 -13.74 20.56
N LEU A 33 -11.44 -12.52 20.29
CA LEU A 33 -11.97 -11.68 19.23
C LEU A 33 -11.67 -12.25 17.85
N ALA A 34 -10.47 -12.79 17.61
CA ALA A 34 -10.12 -13.44 16.35
C ALA A 34 -11.02 -14.65 16.07
N GLU A 35 -11.32 -15.46 17.08
CA GLU A 35 -12.25 -16.58 16.94
C GLU A 35 -13.66 -16.12 16.56
N LEU A 36 -14.16 -15.04 17.18
CA LEU A 36 -15.46 -14.48 16.83
C LEU A 36 -15.45 -13.92 15.40
N VAL A 37 -14.37 -13.28 14.97
CA VAL A 37 -14.22 -12.79 13.59
C VAL A 37 -14.32 -13.95 12.59
N VAL A 38 -13.64 -15.07 12.86
CA VAL A 38 -13.68 -16.25 11.98
C VAL A 38 -15.04 -16.93 11.99
N LYS A 39 -15.67 -17.08 13.16
CA LYS A 39 -16.95 -17.79 13.32
C LYS A 39 -18.16 -16.99 12.83
N GLU A 40 -18.16 -15.67 13.06
CA GLU A 40 -19.32 -14.80 12.84
C GLU A 40 -19.13 -13.83 11.66
N GLY A 41 -17.95 -13.76 11.04
CA GLY A 41 -17.69 -12.90 9.88
C GLY A 41 -17.67 -11.40 10.19
N ILE A 42 -17.46 -11.03 11.46
CA ILE A 42 -17.58 -9.64 11.94
C ILE A 42 -16.32 -8.78 11.73
N ALA A 43 -15.46 -9.14 10.78
CA ALA A 43 -14.16 -8.48 10.56
C ALA A 43 -14.31 -7.00 10.22
N GLU A 44 -15.23 -6.67 9.32
CA GLU A 44 -15.51 -5.29 8.91
C GLU A 44 -15.95 -4.44 10.09
N ARG A 45 -16.84 -4.97 10.94
CA ARG A 45 -17.30 -4.31 12.15
C ARG A 45 -16.15 -4.05 13.13
N VAL A 46 -15.27 -5.02 13.32
CA VAL A 46 -14.07 -4.85 14.16
C VAL A 46 -13.18 -3.72 13.65
N VAL A 47 -12.99 -3.63 12.32
CA VAL A 47 -12.22 -2.55 11.70
C VAL A 47 -12.91 -1.20 11.87
N GLN A 48 -14.23 -1.12 11.72
CA GLN A 48 -14.96 0.14 11.84
C GLN A 48 -15.08 0.63 13.29
N GLU A 49 -15.33 -0.27 14.25
CA GLU A 49 -15.61 0.10 15.63
C GLU A 49 -14.33 0.19 16.48
N LEU A 50 -13.37 -0.74 16.34
CA LEU A 50 -12.27 -0.87 17.28
C LEU A 50 -10.93 -0.28 16.81
N PHE A 51 -10.70 -0.10 15.50
CA PHE A 51 -9.42 0.46 15.02
C PHE A 51 -9.30 1.97 15.28
N ASP A 52 -10.43 2.65 15.44
CA ASP A 52 -10.50 4.09 15.70
C ASP A 52 -11.01 4.39 17.13
N ASP A 53 -11.03 3.40 18.01
CA ASP A 53 -11.36 3.56 19.43
C ASP A 53 -10.36 4.49 20.15
N ASP A 54 -10.82 5.28 21.12
CA ASP A 54 -9.99 6.22 21.86
C ASP A 54 -8.89 5.51 22.68
N HIS A 55 -9.18 4.32 23.19
CA HIS A 55 -8.27 3.58 24.05
C HIS A 55 -7.21 2.81 23.24
N PRO A 56 -5.90 3.10 23.41
CA PRO A 56 -4.85 2.49 22.59
C PRO A 56 -4.80 0.96 22.72
N GLN A 57 -5.09 0.43 23.91
CA GLN A 57 -5.16 -1.02 24.13
C GLN A 57 -6.27 -1.71 23.32
N LEU A 58 -7.44 -1.08 23.17
CA LEU A 58 -8.54 -1.65 22.38
C LEU A 58 -8.17 -1.68 20.89
N ARG A 59 -7.57 -0.60 20.38
CA ARG A 59 -7.01 -0.57 19.03
C ARG A 59 -5.98 -1.69 18.83
N ARG A 60 -5.10 -1.91 19.81
CA ARG A 60 -4.06 -2.96 19.77
C ARG A 60 -4.63 -4.37 19.78
N ILE A 61 -5.66 -4.62 20.58
CA ILE A 61 -6.38 -5.89 20.59
C ILE A 61 -7.02 -6.14 19.22
N ALA A 62 -7.64 -5.12 18.62
CA ALA A 62 -8.27 -5.24 17.31
C ALA A 62 -7.27 -5.56 16.20
N VAL A 63 -6.15 -4.83 16.13
CA VAL A 63 -5.07 -5.09 15.15
C VAL A 63 -4.52 -6.51 15.31
N ASN A 64 -4.24 -6.93 16.55
CA ASN A 64 -3.75 -8.29 16.82
C ASN A 64 -4.78 -9.37 16.56
N ALA A 65 -6.07 -9.11 16.78
CA ALA A 65 -7.15 -10.03 16.44
C ALA A 65 -7.20 -10.26 14.94
N ILE A 66 -7.25 -9.18 14.13
CA ILE A 66 -7.22 -9.30 12.65
C ILE A 66 -5.99 -10.07 12.19
N ARG A 67 -4.80 -9.76 12.72
CA ARG A 67 -3.57 -10.50 12.41
C ARG A 67 -3.73 -12.01 12.65
N ARG A 68 -4.26 -12.40 13.80
CA ARG A 68 -4.47 -13.80 14.19
C ARG A 68 -5.47 -14.54 13.31
N THR A 69 -6.42 -13.83 12.69
CA THR A 69 -7.36 -14.48 11.75
C THR A 69 -6.68 -14.95 10.47
N GLY A 70 -5.55 -14.35 10.09
CA GLY A 70 -4.89 -14.57 8.78
C GLY A 70 -5.73 -14.12 7.58
N ARG A 71 -6.88 -13.46 7.81
CA ARG A 71 -7.78 -12.96 6.78
C ARG A 71 -7.60 -11.45 6.66
N PHE A 72 -7.00 -11.04 5.56
CA PHE A 72 -6.66 -9.63 5.28
C PHE A 72 -7.54 -9.01 4.20
N ASP A 73 -8.47 -9.79 3.64
CA ASP A 73 -9.50 -9.41 2.66
C ASP A 73 -10.69 -8.67 3.31
N VAL A 74 -10.39 -7.79 4.26
CA VAL A 74 -11.41 -7.03 5.01
C VAL A 74 -11.55 -5.64 4.41
N PRO A 75 -12.77 -5.22 4.00
CA PRO A 75 -13.00 -3.88 3.49
C PRO A 75 -12.49 -2.80 4.45
N GLY A 76 -11.77 -1.80 3.91
CA GLY A 76 -11.25 -0.68 4.70
C GLY A 76 -10.03 -0.99 5.59
N LEU A 77 -9.59 -2.24 5.72
CA LEU A 77 -8.47 -2.62 6.59
C LEU A 77 -7.18 -1.89 6.22
N GLN A 78 -6.84 -1.80 4.93
CA GLN A 78 -5.64 -1.10 4.49
C GLN A 78 -5.67 0.39 4.90
N ALA A 79 -6.81 1.06 4.73
CA ALA A 79 -6.96 2.45 5.13
C ALA A 79 -6.84 2.63 6.65
N ALA A 80 -7.41 1.71 7.43
CA ALA A 80 -7.30 1.71 8.89
C ALA A 80 -5.84 1.50 9.34
N LEU A 81 -5.12 0.53 8.75
CA LEU A 81 -3.70 0.28 9.04
C LEU A 81 -2.81 1.47 8.69
N LEU A 82 -3.09 2.15 7.57
CA LEU A 82 -2.36 3.37 7.20
C LEU A 82 -2.48 4.47 8.26
N ARG A 83 -3.65 4.64 8.87
CA ARG A 83 -3.82 5.56 10.02
C ARG A 83 -3.00 5.11 11.22
N ARG A 84 -2.93 3.81 11.49
CA ARG A 84 -2.16 3.25 12.61
C ARG A 84 -0.65 3.34 12.46
N LEU A 85 -0.11 3.49 11.25
CA LEU A 85 1.32 3.76 11.04
C LEU A 85 1.78 5.08 11.68
N SER A 86 0.86 6.02 11.92
CA SER A 86 1.09 7.30 12.58
C SER A 86 0.42 7.42 13.96
N ASP A 87 0.03 6.31 14.59
CA ASP A 87 -0.62 6.33 15.91
C ASP A 87 0.28 6.98 16.98
N ALA A 88 -0.28 7.53 18.05
CA ALA A 88 0.52 7.98 19.18
C ALA A 88 1.30 6.82 19.83
N GLU A 89 0.69 5.64 19.92
CA GLU A 89 1.23 4.46 20.58
C GLU A 89 2.25 3.72 19.68
N PRO A 90 3.55 3.66 20.06
CA PRO A 90 4.58 3.07 19.19
C PRO A 90 4.39 1.56 18.94
N TRP A 91 3.90 0.82 19.93
CA TRP A 91 3.58 -0.60 19.76
C TRP A 91 2.50 -0.85 18.71
N LEU A 92 1.55 0.09 18.59
CA LEU A 92 0.50 -0.03 17.58
C LEU A 92 1.05 0.21 16.17
N ARG A 93 2.02 1.12 16.02
CA ARG A 93 2.74 1.30 14.75
C ARG A 93 3.47 0.03 14.35
N HIS A 94 4.17 -0.59 15.31
CA HIS A 94 4.86 -1.87 15.09
C HIS A 94 3.87 -2.97 14.64
N ASP A 95 2.76 -3.14 15.36
CA ASP A 95 1.76 -4.17 15.06
C ASP A 95 1.07 -3.91 13.71
N ALA A 96 0.82 -2.65 13.35
CA ALA A 96 0.29 -2.28 12.04
C ALA A 96 1.25 -2.64 10.89
N VAL A 97 2.56 -2.37 11.04
CA VAL A 97 3.57 -2.79 10.05
C VAL A 97 3.60 -4.31 9.93
N TRP A 98 3.47 -5.04 11.04
CA TRP A 98 3.45 -6.49 11.03
C TRP A 98 2.29 -7.01 10.17
N VAL A 99 1.07 -6.49 10.38
CA VAL A 99 -0.10 -6.88 9.57
C VAL A 99 0.12 -6.55 8.09
N ILE A 100 0.64 -5.36 7.77
CA ILE A 100 0.94 -4.96 6.39
C ILE A 100 1.92 -5.94 5.72
N GLN A 101 2.95 -6.38 6.46
CA GLN A 101 3.95 -7.31 5.98
C GLN A 101 3.38 -8.71 5.76
N GLU A 102 2.62 -9.25 6.72
CA GLU A 102 1.98 -10.58 6.61
C GLU A 102 0.92 -10.62 5.51
N ALA A 103 0.16 -9.54 5.35
CA ALA A 103 -0.83 -9.40 4.29
C ALA A 103 -0.22 -9.14 2.91
N ALA A 104 1.11 -8.99 2.82
CA ALA A 104 1.83 -8.60 1.61
C ALA A 104 1.21 -7.36 0.92
N MET A 105 0.67 -6.43 1.72
CA MET A 105 0.02 -5.23 1.20
C MET A 105 1.04 -4.32 0.53
N ASP A 106 0.73 -3.94 -0.71
CA ASP A 106 1.57 -3.04 -1.49
C ASP A 106 0.72 -1.94 -2.13
N GLY A 107 1.30 -0.75 -2.22
CA GLY A 107 0.68 0.44 -2.77
C GLY A 107 1.51 1.68 -2.49
N GLY A 108 1.34 2.72 -3.31
CA GLY A 108 2.08 3.98 -3.15
C GLY A 108 1.92 4.60 -1.76
N LEU A 109 0.69 4.57 -1.21
CA LEU A 109 0.38 5.08 0.13
C LEU A 109 1.02 4.23 1.24
N VAL A 110 1.02 2.90 1.10
CA VAL A 110 1.66 1.98 2.07
C VAL A 110 3.16 2.25 2.11
N ARG A 111 3.80 2.36 0.95
CA ARG A 111 5.22 2.69 0.88
C ARG A 111 5.53 4.07 1.46
N ALA A 112 4.68 5.07 1.19
CA ALA A 112 4.85 6.40 1.77
C ALA A 112 4.71 6.38 3.31
N GLY A 113 3.70 5.69 3.84
CA GLY A 113 3.49 5.52 5.28
C GLY A 113 4.66 4.79 5.95
N LEU A 114 5.13 3.70 5.36
CA LEU A 114 6.28 2.97 5.87
C LEU A 114 7.57 3.81 5.82
N ARG A 115 7.76 4.67 4.80
CA ARG A 115 8.95 5.56 4.73
C ARG A 115 8.92 6.61 5.82
N ARG A 116 7.74 7.18 6.08
CA ARG A 116 7.54 8.14 7.18
C ARG A 116 7.83 7.49 8.53
N LEU A 117 7.36 6.27 8.75
CA LEU A 117 7.61 5.53 9.98
C LEU A 117 9.08 5.14 10.11
N ALA A 118 9.72 4.62 9.07
CA ALA A 118 11.11 4.18 9.11
C ALA A 118 12.11 5.33 9.41
N GLY A 119 11.78 6.56 9.02
CA GLY A 119 12.59 7.74 9.33
C GLY A 119 14.05 7.57 8.89
N THR A 120 14.99 7.83 9.80
CA THR A 120 16.43 7.79 9.57
C THR A 120 17.09 6.47 9.97
N VAL A 121 16.32 5.41 10.19
CA VAL A 121 16.85 4.11 10.66
C VAL A 121 17.78 3.48 9.62
N GLN A 122 18.93 3.03 10.11
CA GLN A 122 19.99 2.39 9.33
C GLN A 122 20.10 0.90 9.68
N LEU A 123 19.74 0.05 8.72
CA LEU A 123 20.01 -1.39 8.80
C LEU A 123 21.47 -1.65 8.35
N PRO A 124 22.21 -2.58 9.00
CA PRO A 124 21.76 -3.55 10.01
C PRO A 124 21.93 -3.10 11.48
N GLN A 125 22.63 -1.99 11.74
CA GLN A 125 23.05 -1.59 13.10
C GLN A 125 21.86 -1.37 14.05
N ASP A 126 20.84 -0.65 13.59
CA ASP A 126 19.66 -0.36 14.40
C ASP A 126 18.81 -1.62 14.66
N ALA A 127 18.87 -2.64 13.81
CA ALA A 127 18.22 -3.92 14.07
C ALA A 127 18.91 -4.69 15.20
N VAL A 128 20.24 -4.59 15.33
CA VAL A 128 20.96 -5.15 16.47
C VAL A 128 20.61 -4.40 17.74
N ARG A 129 20.54 -3.06 17.67
CA ARG A 129 20.12 -2.21 18.80
C ARG A 129 18.70 -2.49 19.26
N ALA A 130 17.77 -2.68 18.32
CA ALA A 130 16.40 -3.06 18.64
C ALA A 130 16.37 -4.42 19.36
N LYS A 131 17.15 -5.40 18.89
CA LYS A 131 17.24 -6.71 19.55
C LYS A 131 17.83 -6.64 20.96
N SER A 132 18.83 -5.78 21.19
CA SER A 132 19.41 -5.62 22.53
C SER A 132 18.51 -4.84 23.49
N ASN A 133 17.60 -3.99 22.98
CA ASN A 133 16.62 -3.27 23.78
C ASN A 133 15.18 -3.59 23.34
N PRO A 134 14.58 -4.68 23.84
CA PRO A 134 13.22 -5.07 23.48
C PRO A 134 12.14 -4.10 24.00
N GLY A 135 12.47 -3.22 24.96
CA GLY A 135 11.53 -2.23 25.50
C GLY A 135 11.34 -1.00 24.62
N ASP A 136 12.25 -0.74 23.67
CA ASP A 136 12.15 0.42 22.77
C ASP A 136 11.18 0.15 21.62
N ALA A 137 9.89 0.36 21.92
CA ALA A 137 8.78 0.16 21.01
C ALA A 137 8.91 0.99 19.72
N LEU A 138 9.44 2.21 19.82
CA LEU A 138 9.59 3.10 18.68
C LEU A 138 10.67 2.59 17.73
N LEU A 139 11.86 2.27 18.24
CA LEU A 139 12.93 1.72 17.43
C LEU A 139 12.50 0.39 16.75
N GLN A 140 11.78 -0.47 17.48
CA GLN A 140 11.22 -1.71 16.93
C GLN A 140 10.27 -1.44 15.75
N ALA A 141 9.36 -0.47 15.89
CA ALA A 141 8.43 -0.09 14.83
C ALA A 141 9.18 0.44 13.59
N GLN A 142 10.18 1.30 13.78
CA GLN A 142 10.95 1.90 12.70
C GLN A 142 11.81 0.86 11.95
N VAL A 143 12.50 -0.01 12.68
CA VAL A 143 13.31 -1.11 12.12
C VAL A 143 12.42 -2.05 11.30
N ARG A 144 11.26 -2.45 11.82
CA ARG A 144 10.34 -3.30 11.08
C ARG A 144 9.79 -2.60 9.84
N ALA A 145 9.43 -1.31 9.93
CA ALA A 145 8.98 -0.54 8.79
C ALA A 145 10.04 -0.49 7.68
N ARG A 146 11.31 -0.33 8.06
CA ARG A 146 12.43 -0.34 7.12
C ARG A 146 12.61 -1.71 6.46
N GLN A 147 12.57 -2.79 7.24
CA GLN A 147 12.65 -4.15 6.72
C GLN A 147 11.51 -4.47 5.75
N ALA A 148 10.28 -4.06 6.07
CA ALA A 148 9.13 -4.23 5.19
C ALA A 148 9.30 -3.47 3.86
N LEU A 149 9.82 -2.23 3.91
CA LEU A 149 10.13 -1.47 2.70
C LEU A 149 11.20 -2.13 1.83
N ASP A 150 12.31 -2.55 2.43
CA ASP A 150 13.41 -3.16 1.68
C ASP A 150 12.95 -4.48 1.04
N ALA A 151 12.05 -5.23 1.70
CA ALA A 151 11.42 -6.41 1.11
C ALA A 151 10.55 -6.09 -0.11
N LEU A 152 9.72 -5.04 -0.04
CA LEU A 152 8.89 -4.58 -1.16
C LEU A 152 9.76 -4.09 -2.33
N LEU A 153 10.80 -3.31 -2.06
CA LEU A 153 11.72 -2.81 -3.08
C LEU A 153 12.51 -3.94 -3.74
N LYS A 154 12.92 -4.96 -2.97
CA LYS A 154 13.58 -6.15 -3.51
C LYS A 154 12.66 -6.93 -4.44
N LYS A 155 11.38 -7.09 -4.07
CA LYS A 155 10.36 -7.73 -4.93
C LYS A 155 10.19 -6.99 -6.25
N ASP A 156 10.08 -5.66 -6.22
CA ASP A 156 9.98 -4.85 -7.44
C ASP A 156 11.22 -4.95 -8.32
N ALA A 157 12.41 -4.88 -7.72
CA ALA A 157 13.66 -5.00 -8.46
C ALA A 157 13.76 -6.36 -9.15
N GLN A 158 13.33 -7.44 -8.49
CA GLN A 158 13.25 -8.77 -9.08
C GLN A 158 12.24 -8.84 -10.23
N ALA A 159 11.06 -8.24 -10.08
CA ALA A 159 10.06 -8.16 -11.14
C ALA A 159 10.57 -7.35 -12.35
N ALA A 160 11.26 -6.23 -12.13
CA ALA A 160 11.87 -5.42 -13.18
C ALA A 160 12.97 -6.20 -13.92
N LEU A 161 13.84 -6.91 -13.21
CA LEU A 161 14.86 -7.77 -13.82
C LEU A 161 14.25 -8.91 -14.63
N ALA A 162 13.17 -9.53 -14.14
CA ALA A 162 12.44 -10.56 -14.87
C ALA A 162 11.81 -10.01 -16.17
N ALA A 163 11.19 -8.83 -16.10
CA ALA A 163 10.64 -8.15 -17.27
C ALA A 163 11.73 -7.80 -18.29
N LEU A 164 12.88 -7.27 -17.85
CA LEU A 164 14.02 -6.99 -18.72
C LEU A 164 14.53 -8.25 -19.42
N ARG A 165 14.68 -9.36 -18.69
CA ARG A 165 15.06 -10.66 -19.27
C ARG A 165 14.06 -11.15 -20.31
N ALA A 166 12.75 -11.03 -20.04
CA ALA A 166 11.70 -11.41 -20.99
C ALA A 166 11.74 -10.53 -22.26
N THR A 167 11.98 -9.22 -22.11
CA THR A 167 12.12 -8.32 -23.27
C THR A 167 13.38 -8.61 -24.10
N LEU A 168 14.50 -8.97 -23.45
CA LEU A 168 15.72 -9.36 -24.17
C LEU A 168 15.54 -10.70 -24.88
N ALA A 169 14.85 -11.67 -24.26
CA ALA A 169 14.56 -12.95 -24.90
C ALA A 169 13.65 -12.79 -26.12
N THR A 170 12.63 -11.94 -26.05
CA THR A 170 11.75 -11.65 -27.19
C THR A 170 12.48 -10.88 -28.29
N PHE A 171 13.37 -9.93 -27.95
CA PHE A 171 14.21 -9.24 -28.94
C PHE A 171 15.22 -10.18 -29.62
N ALA A 172 15.83 -11.08 -28.85
CA ALA A 172 16.71 -12.13 -29.40
C ALA A 172 15.97 -13.13 -30.28
N ALA A 173 14.70 -13.44 -29.97
CA ALA A 173 13.86 -14.32 -30.78
C ALA A 173 13.34 -13.65 -32.07
N LEU A 174 13.09 -12.33 -32.05
CA LEU A 174 12.64 -11.55 -33.20
C LEU A 174 13.78 -11.25 -34.19
N ASN A 175 15.00 -11.06 -33.69
CA ASN A 175 16.18 -10.88 -34.51
C ASN A 175 16.88 -12.22 -34.74
N GLN A 176 16.32 -13.08 -35.61
CA GLN A 176 16.95 -14.31 -36.11
C GLN A 176 18.21 -14.03 -36.96
N GLU A 177 19.08 -13.14 -36.52
CA GLU A 177 20.36 -12.80 -37.13
C GLU A 177 21.46 -13.50 -36.30
N PRO A 178 22.17 -14.49 -36.86
CA PRO A 178 23.16 -15.30 -36.14
C PRO A 178 24.49 -14.59 -35.90
N TYR A 179 24.54 -13.25 -35.85
CA TYR A 179 25.74 -12.49 -35.54
C TYR A 179 25.45 -11.32 -34.60
N GLY A 180 25.96 -11.40 -33.37
CA GLY A 180 26.17 -10.23 -32.50
C GLY A 180 25.38 -10.16 -31.20
N THR A 181 24.99 -11.30 -30.62
CA THR A 181 24.44 -11.36 -29.25
C THR A 181 25.47 -10.86 -28.22
N GLY A 182 25.11 -9.82 -27.45
CA GLY A 182 25.94 -9.30 -26.35
C GLY A 182 26.81 -8.07 -26.66
N THR A 183 26.69 -7.46 -27.85
CA THR A 183 27.43 -6.24 -28.18
C THR A 183 26.83 -4.97 -27.55
N VAL A 184 27.71 -4.05 -27.12
CA VAL A 184 27.36 -2.79 -26.44
C VAL A 184 26.38 -1.93 -27.25
N GLY A 185 26.42 -2.02 -28.58
CA GLY A 185 25.53 -1.32 -29.50
C GLY A 185 24.06 -1.72 -29.37
N GLN A 186 23.75 -3.02 -29.25
CA GLN A 186 22.38 -3.49 -29.06
C GLN A 186 21.83 -3.15 -27.68
N MET A 187 22.66 -3.23 -26.63
CA MET A 187 22.24 -2.79 -25.28
C MET A 187 21.89 -1.30 -25.26
N ASN A 188 22.66 -0.47 -25.97
CA ASN A 188 22.39 0.96 -26.09
C ASN A 188 21.13 1.24 -26.92
N LEU A 189 20.87 0.48 -27.99
CA LEU A 189 19.64 0.56 -28.78
C LEU A 189 18.40 0.16 -27.96
N ALA A 190 18.45 -0.98 -27.26
CA ALA A 190 17.37 -1.44 -26.39
C ALA A 190 17.09 -0.43 -25.25
N ARG A 191 18.14 0.16 -24.66
CA ARG A 191 18.01 1.22 -23.64
C ARG A 191 17.35 2.48 -24.20
N ARG A 192 17.71 2.88 -25.43
CA ARG A 192 17.15 4.05 -26.12
C ARG A 192 15.68 3.85 -26.49
N GLU A 193 15.30 2.65 -26.91
CA GLU A 193 13.90 2.32 -27.21
C GLU A 193 13.05 2.27 -25.95
N LEU A 194 13.59 1.73 -24.85
CA LEU A 194 12.91 1.73 -23.55
C LEU A 194 12.68 3.15 -23.04
N GLN A 195 13.68 4.03 -23.15
CA GLN A 195 13.53 5.46 -22.86
C GLN A 195 12.46 6.12 -23.74
N ARG A 196 12.41 5.82 -25.04
CA ARG A 196 11.36 6.34 -25.95
C ARG A 196 9.97 5.83 -25.55
N ARG A 197 9.82 4.58 -25.14
CA ARG A 197 8.53 4.01 -24.70
C ARG A 197 8.07 4.60 -23.37
N MET A 198 8.98 4.78 -22.41
CA MET A 198 8.68 5.47 -21.15
C MET A 198 8.30 6.92 -21.37
N ALA A 199 9.02 7.64 -22.23
CA ALA A 199 8.69 9.01 -22.61
C ALA A 199 7.33 9.11 -23.32
N LYS A 200 7.01 8.18 -24.23
CA LYS A 200 5.68 8.12 -24.87
C LYS A 200 4.56 7.86 -23.85
N ARG A 201 4.77 6.96 -22.88
CA ARG A 201 3.81 6.72 -21.80
C ARG A 201 3.61 7.96 -20.93
N ALA A 202 4.70 8.66 -20.59
CA ALA A 202 4.64 9.92 -19.85
C ALA A 202 3.92 11.02 -20.64
N LEU A 203 4.15 11.12 -21.96
CA LEU A 203 3.41 12.04 -22.84
C LEU A 203 1.93 11.68 -22.96
N SER A 204 1.59 10.39 -23.05
CA SER A 204 0.19 9.95 -23.12
C SER A 204 -0.54 10.11 -21.79
N SER A 205 0.17 10.03 -20.66
CA SER A 205 -0.38 10.29 -19.33
C SER A 205 -0.36 11.78 -18.94
N SER A 206 0.36 12.62 -19.69
CA SER A 206 0.37 14.06 -19.46
C SER A 206 -0.92 14.68 -20.02
N THR A 207 -1.60 15.47 -19.20
CA THR A 207 -2.75 16.27 -19.58
C THR A 207 -2.34 17.24 -20.68
N ARG A 208 -2.93 17.13 -21.88
CA ARG A 208 -2.72 18.11 -22.94
C ARG A 208 -3.43 19.41 -22.53
N LEU A 209 -2.64 20.45 -22.29
CA LEU A 209 -3.17 21.80 -22.11
C LEU A 209 -3.62 22.31 -23.49
N THR A 210 -4.92 22.47 -23.66
CA THR A 210 -5.50 23.17 -24.80
C THR A 210 -5.81 24.59 -24.38
N PHE A 211 -5.12 25.56 -24.97
CA PHE A 211 -5.37 26.97 -24.71
C PHE A 211 -6.60 27.40 -25.52
N ARG A 212 -7.68 27.77 -24.85
CA ARG A 212 -8.81 28.44 -25.50
C ARG A 212 -8.52 29.93 -25.47
N ARG A 213 -8.61 30.58 -26.64
CA ARG A 213 -8.56 32.04 -26.74
C ARG A 213 -9.81 32.58 -26.05
N VAL A 214 -9.63 33.34 -24.98
CA VAL A 214 -10.69 34.05 -24.26
C VAL A 214 -10.40 35.54 -24.40
N GLU A 215 -11.38 36.30 -24.85
CA GLU A 215 -11.23 37.75 -24.94
C GLU A 215 -11.23 38.32 -23.53
N GLY A 216 -10.14 39.02 -23.17
CA GLY A 216 -10.05 39.72 -21.90
C GLY A 216 -10.92 40.99 -21.91
N PRO A 217 -11.23 41.57 -20.74
CA PRO A 217 -12.11 42.73 -20.59
C PRO A 217 -11.66 44.00 -21.36
N ASP A 218 -10.42 44.04 -21.85
CA ASP A 218 -9.86 45.16 -22.64
C ASP A 218 -9.75 44.86 -24.15
N GLY A 219 -10.43 43.82 -24.66
CA GLY A 219 -10.42 43.46 -26.09
C GLY A 219 -9.08 42.91 -26.62
N LYS A 220 -8.11 42.65 -25.74
CA LYS A 220 -6.85 41.97 -26.07
C LYS A 220 -6.96 40.47 -25.77
N ALA A 221 -6.31 39.65 -26.59
CA ALA A 221 -6.34 38.19 -26.46
C ALA A 221 -5.66 37.74 -25.15
N ALA A 222 -6.43 37.09 -24.27
CA ALA A 222 -5.91 36.40 -23.10
C ALA A 222 -6.08 34.88 -23.29
N PHE A 223 -5.08 34.10 -22.89
CA PHE A 223 -5.12 32.64 -23.01
C PHE A 223 -5.61 32.05 -21.69
N ALA A 224 -6.76 31.38 -21.70
CA ALA A 224 -7.22 30.60 -20.55
C ALA A 224 -6.73 29.14 -20.69
N GLU A 225 -6.00 28.65 -19.70
CA GLU A 225 -5.59 27.25 -19.62
C GLU A 225 -6.80 26.37 -19.33
N THR A 226 -7.09 25.43 -20.23
CA THR A 226 -8.03 24.34 -19.96
C THR A 226 -7.28 23.01 -20.10
N ALA A 227 -7.19 22.25 -19.00
CA ALA A 227 -6.61 20.92 -18.98
C ALA A 227 -7.63 19.90 -19.48
N SER A 228 -7.39 19.29 -20.64
CA SER A 228 -8.21 18.22 -21.19
C SER A 228 -7.56 16.86 -20.91
N THR A 229 -8.19 16.05 -20.08
CA THR A 229 -7.80 14.64 -19.83
C THR A 229 -8.26 13.78 -21.00
N ALA A 230 -7.33 13.24 -21.79
CA ALA A 230 -7.66 12.34 -22.88
C ALA A 230 -8.22 11.02 -22.33
N ARG A 231 -9.54 10.81 -22.43
CA ARG A 231 -10.16 9.48 -22.30
C ARG A 231 -9.84 8.69 -23.57
N SER A 232 -8.92 7.74 -23.46
CA SER A 232 -8.70 6.73 -24.49
C SER A 232 -9.80 5.66 -24.43
N GLY A 233 -10.55 5.52 -25.53
CA GLY A 233 -11.22 4.27 -25.91
C GLY A 233 -12.61 4.02 -25.34
N GLN A 234 -13.64 4.49 -26.05
CA GLN A 234 -14.92 3.79 -26.14
C GLN A 234 -15.14 3.43 -27.61
N THR A 235 -14.95 2.15 -27.90
CA THR A 235 -15.41 1.46 -29.10
C THR A 235 -16.93 1.38 -29.06
N SER A 236 -17.59 1.80 -30.13
CA SER A 236 -18.97 1.39 -30.42
C SER A 236 -19.03 0.97 -31.87
N ASP A 237 -18.79 -0.32 -32.10
CA ASP A 237 -19.59 -1.08 -33.06
C ASP A 237 -21.01 -1.12 -32.49
N ASP A 238 -22.00 -0.66 -33.27
CA ASP A 238 -23.30 -1.31 -33.39
C ASP A 238 -24.13 -0.68 -34.52
N ALA A 239 -24.32 -1.52 -35.54
CA ALA A 239 -25.44 -1.74 -36.45
C ALA A 239 -26.58 -0.70 -36.64
N ALA A 240 -27.01 -0.69 -37.91
CA ALA A 240 -28.38 -0.59 -38.44
C ALA A 240 -28.91 0.78 -38.91
N GLY A 241 -29.39 0.81 -40.15
CA GLY A 241 -30.42 1.75 -40.59
C GLY A 241 -30.25 2.31 -42.01
N ASP A 242 -30.58 1.50 -43.02
CA ASP A 242 -31.07 1.98 -44.31
C ASP A 242 -32.26 2.93 -44.08
N PRO A 243 -32.42 4.00 -44.87
CA PRO A 243 -33.69 4.07 -45.60
C PRO A 243 -33.59 4.71 -46.99
N SER A 244 -34.18 3.96 -47.95
CA SER A 244 -34.88 4.39 -49.17
C SER A 244 -34.07 5.01 -50.31
#